data_AF-A0A8T4P5T2-F1
#
_entry.id   AF-A0A8T4P5T2-F1
#
_cell.length_a   1.000
_cell.length_b   1.000
_cell.length_c   1.000
_cell.angle_alpha   90.00
_cell.angle_beta   90.00
_cell.angle_gamma   90.00
#
_symmetry.space_group_name_H-M   'P 1'
#
loop_
_entity.id
_entity.type
_entity.pdbx_description
1 polymer ?
#
loop_
_entity_poly.entity_id
_entity_poly.type
_entity_poly.pdbx_seq_one_letter_code
_entity_poly.pdbx_strand_id
1 'polypeptide(L)'
;VERCAEITDLAHQHGKPVVAWMYARGPLAEKMGEDSLYWCAQAVSAGESLGVDIVKQKVCAAAKNRSEYARALSETVEDGKKLKGYLYSKAPDVNKLLELEPEAQEAWTQELQVKRLAYQNSVAPASFQINSGGLKGAAEGVLKTLKAVMDAGMEGQIVGRNLWGRPIEEALELNKQMIEFMRSPVYKRELTEPRFTGHYQG
;
A
#
# COMPACT_ATOMS: atom_id res chain seq x y z
N VAL A 1 -3.04 10.15 -14.79
CA VAL A 1 -4.31 9.40 -14.87
C VAL A 1 -4.48 8.88 -16.29
N GLU A 2 -4.75 9.74 -17.28
CA GLU A 2 -4.89 9.38 -18.70
C GLU A 2 -3.79 8.42 -19.21
N ARG A 3 -2.53 8.85 -19.18
CA ARG A 3 -1.40 8.00 -19.60
C ARG A 3 -1.31 6.64 -18.88
N CYS A 4 -1.71 6.58 -17.60
CA CYS A 4 -1.68 5.31 -16.87
C CYS A 4 -2.79 4.38 -17.35
N ALA A 5 -3.99 4.91 -17.58
CA ALA A 5 -5.12 4.14 -18.12
C ALA A 5 -4.80 3.61 -19.53
N GLU A 6 -4.25 4.45 -20.42
CA GLU A 6 -3.86 4.02 -21.77
C GLU A 6 -2.83 2.88 -21.75
N ILE A 7 -1.84 2.95 -20.85
CA ILE A 7 -0.85 1.88 -20.68
C ILE A 7 -1.51 0.61 -20.15
N THR A 8 -2.45 0.74 -19.21
CA THR A 8 -3.21 -0.41 -18.69
C THR A 8 -4.01 -1.08 -19.78
N ASP A 9 -4.82 -0.32 -20.52
CA ASP A 9 -5.68 -0.84 -21.59
C ASP A 9 -4.83 -1.54 -22.66
N LEU A 10 -3.72 -0.91 -23.07
CA LEU A 10 -2.81 -1.50 -24.06
C LEU A 10 -2.16 -2.79 -23.56
N ALA A 11 -1.74 -2.84 -22.29
CA ALA A 11 -1.16 -4.05 -21.71
C ALA A 11 -2.19 -5.19 -21.68
N HIS A 12 -3.43 -4.90 -21.28
CA HIS A 12 -4.53 -5.86 -21.22
C HIS A 12 -4.94 -6.35 -22.61
N GLN A 13 -5.00 -5.48 -23.62
CA GLN A 13 -5.22 -5.86 -25.03
C GLN A 13 -4.17 -6.86 -25.55
N HIS A 14 -2.97 -6.83 -24.98
CA HIS A 14 -1.88 -7.76 -25.31
C HIS A 14 -1.71 -8.91 -24.30
N GLY A 15 -2.69 -9.13 -23.42
CA GLY A 15 -2.67 -10.21 -22.42
C GLY A 15 -1.54 -10.08 -21.40
N LYS A 16 -1.10 -8.86 -21.09
CA LYS A 16 -0.01 -8.58 -20.14
C LYS A 16 -0.56 -7.97 -18.85
N PRO A 17 -0.09 -8.42 -17.67
CA PRO A 17 -0.44 -7.75 -16.42
C PRO A 17 0.34 -6.44 -16.26
N VAL A 18 -0.23 -5.52 -15.50
CA VAL A 18 0.36 -4.24 -15.13
C VAL A 18 0.74 -4.23 -13.66
N VAL A 19 2.00 -3.89 -13.42
CA VAL A 19 2.52 -3.57 -12.09
C VAL A 19 2.73 -2.06 -12.01
N ALA A 20 2.07 -1.37 -11.09
CA ALA A 20 2.23 0.07 -10.92
C ALA A 20 2.71 0.44 -9.51
N TRP A 21 3.66 1.37 -9.46
CA TRP A 21 4.09 1.99 -8.21
C TRP A 21 3.15 3.16 -7.93
N MET A 22 2.32 3.03 -6.90
CA MET A 22 1.33 4.05 -6.58
C MET A 22 1.75 4.79 -5.31
N TYR A 23 2.22 6.03 -5.44
CA TYR A 23 2.63 6.85 -4.29
C TYR A 23 1.97 8.22 -4.32
N ALA A 24 1.29 8.58 -3.24
CA ALA A 24 0.78 9.94 -3.08
C ALA A 24 1.97 10.92 -2.99
N ARG A 25 1.88 12.04 -3.71
CA ARG A 25 2.92 13.07 -3.75
C ARG A 25 2.28 14.45 -3.87
N GLY A 26 3.04 15.46 -3.48
CA GLY A 26 2.64 16.87 -3.54
C GLY A 26 2.36 17.46 -2.17
N PRO A 27 2.08 18.78 -2.11
CA PRO A 27 2.16 19.56 -0.88
C PRO A 27 1.29 19.03 0.27
N LEU A 28 0.08 18.54 -0.04
CA LEU A 28 -0.82 18.01 0.97
C LEU A 28 -0.35 16.67 1.52
N ALA A 29 0.06 15.75 0.64
CA ALA A 29 0.59 14.46 1.04
C ALA A 29 1.84 14.65 1.92
N GLU A 30 2.76 15.51 1.50
CA GLU A 30 3.98 15.82 2.26
C GLU A 30 3.68 16.36 3.66
N LYS A 31 2.69 17.25 3.78
CA LYS A 31 2.26 17.86 5.04
C LYS A 31 1.64 16.85 6.00
N MET A 32 0.80 15.95 5.51
CA MET A 32 0.14 14.91 6.31
C MET A 32 1.06 13.71 6.62
N GLY A 33 2.14 13.56 5.85
CA GLY A 33 2.93 12.33 5.79
C GLY A 33 2.47 11.51 4.59
N GLU A 34 3.22 11.57 3.50
CA GLU A 34 2.89 10.94 2.21
C GLU A 34 2.78 9.41 2.26
N ASP A 35 3.35 8.82 3.30
CA ASP A 35 3.34 7.38 3.58
C ASP A 35 2.34 7.01 4.70
N SER A 36 1.47 7.94 5.12
CA SER A 36 0.43 7.67 6.11
C SER A 36 -0.60 6.67 5.59
N LEU A 37 -1.35 6.01 6.48
CA LEU A 37 -2.38 5.04 6.10
C LEU A 37 -3.35 5.59 5.04
N TYR A 38 -3.89 6.79 5.25
CA TYR A 38 -4.79 7.42 4.29
C TYR A 38 -4.17 7.53 2.89
N TRP A 39 -2.97 8.09 2.77
CA TRP A 39 -2.34 8.31 1.46
C TRP A 39 -1.93 7.01 0.77
N CYS A 40 -1.46 6.02 1.52
CA CYS A 40 -1.20 4.70 0.98
C CYS A 40 -2.49 4.03 0.46
N ALA A 41 -3.58 4.10 1.23
CA ALA A 41 -4.88 3.55 0.85
C ALA A 41 -5.47 4.26 -0.39
N GLN A 42 -5.42 5.60 -0.44
CA GLN A 42 -5.91 6.35 -1.59
C GLN A 42 -5.09 6.07 -2.86
N ALA A 43 -3.77 5.97 -2.75
CA ALA A 43 -2.92 5.62 -3.90
C ALA A 43 -3.21 4.20 -4.41
N VAL A 44 -3.47 3.26 -3.49
CA VAL A 44 -3.86 1.88 -3.83
C VAL A 44 -5.22 1.84 -4.53
N SER A 45 -6.23 2.50 -3.97
CA SER A 45 -7.57 2.60 -4.58
C SER A 45 -7.54 3.28 -5.95
N ALA A 46 -6.71 4.31 -6.12
CA ALA A 46 -6.49 4.94 -7.42
C ALA A 46 -5.85 3.99 -8.44
N GLY A 47 -4.97 3.09 -8.00
CA GLY A 47 -4.36 2.07 -8.86
C GLY A 47 -5.40 1.07 -9.37
N GLU A 48 -6.24 0.55 -8.48
CA GLU A 48 -7.34 -0.34 -8.86
C GLU A 48 -8.33 0.34 -9.82
N SER A 49 -8.67 1.61 -9.55
CA SER A 49 -9.56 2.38 -10.44
C SER A 49 -8.98 2.59 -11.85
N LEU A 50 -7.66 2.45 -12.00
CA LEU A 50 -6.94 2.51 -13.28
C LEU A 50 -6.73 1.13 -13.92
N GLY A 51 -7.33 0.07 -13.36
CA GLY A 51 -7.20 -1.31 -13.83
C GLY A 51 -5.85 -1.96 -13.55
N VAL A 52 -5.04 -1.42 -12.63
CA VAL A 52 -3.73 -2.00 -12.30
C VAL A 52 -3.91 -3.36 -11.64
N ASP A 53 -3.25 -4.40 -12.18
CA ASP A 53 -3.36 -5.76 -11.64
C ASP A 53 -2.58 -5.92 -10.33
N ILE A 54 -1.39 -5.34 -10.25
CA ILE A 54 -0.50 -5.41 -9.09
C ILE A 54 -0.06 -4.01 -8.67
N VAL A 55 -0.57 -3.54 -7.54
CA VAL A 55 -0.16 -2.27 -6.95
C VAL A 55 1.01 -2.50 -6.01
N LYS A 56 2.12 -1.85 -6.33
CA LYS A 56 3.24 -1.72 -5.40
C LYS A 56 3.08 -0.47 -4.54
N GLN A 57 3.03 -0.69 -3.22
CA GLN A 57 2.95 0.36 -2.21
C GLN A 57 4.11 0.26 -1.20
N LYS A 58 4.33 1.30 -0.41
CA LYS A 58 5.16 1.24 0.79
C LYS A 58 4.39 0.57 1.92
N VAL A 59 5.08 0.16 2.97
CA VAL A 59 4.40 -0.17 4.22
C VAL A 59 3.98 1.14 4.87
N CYS A 60 2.69 1.33 5.11
CA CYS A 60 2.18 2.58 5.66
C CYS A 60 2.85 2.90 7.00
N ALA A 61 3.32 4.14 7.16
CA ALA A 61 3.92 4.67 8.37
C ALA A 61 2.88 5.45 9.18
N ALA A 62 3.23 5.82 10.41
CA ALA A 62 2.49 6.84 11.15
C ALA A 62 2.54 8.18 10.41
N ALA A 63 1.51 8.99 10.56
CA ALA A 63 1.50 10.36 10.10
C ALA A 63 2.63 11.15 10.78
N LYS A 64 3.27 12.04 10.03
CA LYS A 64 4.35 12.90 10.58
C LYS A 64 3.84 13.83 11.68
N ASN A 65 2.58 14.24 11.59
CA ASN A 65 1.90 15.07 12.58
C ASN A 65 0.44 14.59 12.71
N ARG A 66 0.13 13.94 13.84
CA ARG A 66 -1.21 13.36 14.09
C ARG A 66 -2.32 14.41 14.12
N SER A 67 -2.07 15.58 14.73
CA SER A 67 -3.06 16.65 14.81
C SER A 67 -3.39 17.20 13.43
N GLU A 68 -2.38 17.46 12.59
CA GLU A 68 -2.59 17.90 11.21
C GLU A 68 -3.25 16.82 10.36
N TYR A 69 -2.89 15.55 10.56
CA TYR A 69 -3.55 14.42 9.91
C TYR A 69 -5.03 14.34 10.27
N ALA A 70 -5.36 14.40 11.56
CA ALA A 70 -6.73 14.35 12.04
C ALA A 70 -7.57 15.53 11.54
N ARG A 71 -6.96 16.71 11.56
CA ARG A 71 -7.56 17.95 11.07
C ARG A 71 -7.83 17.87 9.56
N ALA A 72 -6.85 17.47 8.76
CA ALA A 72 -6.99 17.37 7.31
C ALA A 72 -8.00 16.30 6.85
N LEU A 73 -8.18 15.22 7.62
CA LEU A 73 -9.20 14.21 7.33
C LEU A 73 -10.62 14.65 7.72
N SER A 74 -10.74 15.47 8.78
CA SER A 74 -12.02 15.82 9.40
C SER A 74 -12.64 17.10 8.87
N GLU A 75 -11.81 18.06 8.45
CA GLU A 75 -12.28 19.34 7.93
C GLU A 75 -12.91 19.17 6.54
N THR A 76 -14.02 19.88 6.32
CA THR A 76 -14.57 20.10 4.98
C THR A 76 -14.06 21.44 4.48
N VAL A 77 -13.87 21.58 3.18
CA VAL A 77 -13.72 22.90 2.58
C VAL A 77 -15.08 23.58 2.68
N GLU A 78 -15.24 24.57 3.57
CA GLU A 78 -16.42 25.43 3.53
C GLU A 78 -16.56 26.01 2.11
N ASP A 79 -17.77 25.90 1.55
CA ASP A 79 -18.10 26.37 0.20
C ASP A 79 -17.55 27.79 -0.02
N GLY A 80 -16.55 27.88 -0.90
CA GLY A 80 -15.97 29.16 -1.34
C GLY A 80 -14.51 29.44 -0.95
N LYS A 81 -13.92 28.74 0.03
CA LYS A 81 -12.48 28.88 0.35
C LYS A 81 -11.69 27.68 -0.13
N LYS A 82 -11.20 27.69 -1.38
CA LYS A 82 -10.19 26.72 -1.85
C LYS A 82 -8.93 26.83 -0.98
N LEU A 83 -8.88 26.11 0.14
CA LEU A 83 -7.68 26.00 0.93
C LEU A 83 -6.74 25.07 0.15
N LYS A 84 -5.64 25.63 -0.34
CA LYS A 84 -4.59 24.86 -1.00
C LYS A 84 -4.11 23.77 -0.04
N GLY A 85 -4.33 22.51 -0.42
CA GLY A 85 -3.93 21.35 0.36
C GLY A 85 -4.93 20.94 1.44
N TYR A 86 -6.22 20.86 1.11
CA TYR A 86 -7.20 20.13 1.90
C TYR A 86 -7.97 19.17 1.00
N LEU A 87 -8.52 18.13 1.60
CA LEU A 87 -9.47 17.27 0.92
C LEU A 87 -10.73 18.08 0.62
N TYR A 88 -11.26 17.96 -0.59
CA TYR A 88 -12.48 18.67 -1.01
C TYR A 88 -13.70 18.32 -0.16
N SER A 89 -13.66 17.18 0.53
CA SER A 89 -14.64 16.72 1.49
C SER A 89 -13.94 15.99 2.63
N LYS A 90 -14.67 15.78 3.73
CA LYS A 90 -14.28 14.84 4.78
C LYS A 90 -13.90 13.50 4.13
N ALA A 91 -12.81 12.88 4.57
CA ALA A 91 -12.42 11.58 4.04
C ALA A 91 -13.51 10.53 4.34
N PRO A 92 -13.73 9.54 3.46
CA PRO A 92 -14.49 8.36 3.86
C PRO A 92 -13.80 7.70 5.07
N ASP A 93 -14.59 7.16 6.00
CA ASP A 93 -14.12 6.43 7.18
C ASP A 93 -13.11 7.15 8.10
N VAL A 94 -13.19 8.49 8.23
CA VAL A 94 -12.30 9.25 9.15
C VAL A 94 -12.16 8.59 10.51
N ASN A 95 -13.27 8.20 11.14
CA ASN A 95 -13.24 7.61 12.48
C ASN A 95 -12.36 6.36 12.52
N LYS A 96 -12.43 5.51 11.47
CA LYS A 96 -11.61 4.31 11.39
C LYS A 96 -10.14 4.63 11.14
N LEU A 97 -9.86 5.60 10.27
CA LEU A 97 -8.51 6.08 10.00
C LEU A 97 -7.85 6.67 11.26
N LEU A 98 -8.61 7.38 12.10
CA LEU A 98 -8.12 7.95 13.36
C LEU A 98 -7.94 6.90 14.45
N GLU A 99 -8.83 5.90 14.53
CA GLU A 99 -8.68 4.74 15.42
C GLU A 99 -7.40 3.95 15.10
N LEU A 100 -7.08 3.81 13.82
CA LEU A 100 -5.89 3.11 13.35
C LEU A 100 -4.63 3.96 13.43
N GLU A 101 -4.72 5.26 13.70
CA GLU A 101 -3.57 6.17 13.79
C GLU A 101 -3.02 6.20 15.22
N PRO A 102 -1.76 5.76 15.43
CA PRO A 102 -1.17 5.69 16.76
C PRO A 102 -1.19 7.04 17.47
N GLU A 103 -1.48 7.06 18.77
CA GLU A 103 -1.47 8.28 19.58
C GLU A 103 -0.04 8.82 19.79
N ALA A 104 0.92 7.92 19.91
CA ALA A 104 2.35 8.18 20.04
C ALA A 104 3.16 7.06 19.39
N GLN A 105 4.46 7.26 19.16
CA GLN A 105 5.31 6.24 18.50
C GLN A 105 5.36 4.93 19.31
N GLU A 106 5.27 5.02 20.63
CA GLU A 106 5.25 3.92 21.59
C GLU A 106 3.98 3.05 21.48
N ALA A 107 2.89 3.60 20.92
CA ALA A 107 1.67 2.86 20.65
C ALA A 107 1.78 1.97 19.40
N TRP A 108 2.90 2.03 18.66
CA TRP A 108 3.11 1.22 17.47
C TRP A 108 3.36 -0.24 17.82
N THR A 109 2.39 -1.09 17.53
CA THR A 109 2.49 -2.54 17.70
C THR A 109 2.44 -3.27 16.35
N GLN A 110 2.90 -4.52 16.32
CA GLN A 110 2.76 -5.36 15.14
C GLN A 110 1.29 -5.61 14.79
N GLU A 111 0.43 -5.77 15.80
CA GLU A 111 -1.02 -5.91 15.60
C GLU A 111 -1.63 -4.66 14.95
N LEU A 112 -1.24 -3.47 15.42
CA LEU A 112 -1.68 -2.21 14.81
C LEU A 112 -1.21 -2.13 13.35
N GLN A 113 0.03 -2.50 13.06
CA GLN A 113 0.56 -2.52 11.70
C GLN A 113 -0.23 -3.47 10.79
N VAL A 114 -0.59 -4.67 11.27
CA VAL A 114 -1.45 -5.61 10.53
C VAL A 114 -2.83 -5.00 10.28
N LYS A 115 -3.47 -4.37 11.27
CA LYS A 115 -4.78 -3.72 11.11
C LYS A 115 -4.73 -2.57 10.09
N ARG A 116 -3.67 -1.76 10.11
CA ARG A 116 -3.44 -0.68 9.14
C ARG A 116 -3.26 -1.24 7.72
N LEU A 117 -2.43 -2.25 7.56
CA LEU A 117 -2.24 -2.91 6.26
C LEU A 117 -3.52 -3.59 5.78
N ALA A 118 -4.30 -4.21 6.66
CA ALA A 118 -5.59 -4.84 6.30
C ALA A 118 -6.60 -3.80 5.80
N TYR A 119 -6.65 -2.61 6.41
CA TYR A 119 -7.45 -1.51 5.89
C TYR A 119 -6.98 -1.09 4.49
N GLN A 120 -5.67 -0.92 4.28
CA GLN A 120 -5.11 -0.62 2.96
C GLN A 120 -5.46 -1.73 1.93
N ASN A 121 -5.44 -3.00 2.34
CA ASN A 121 -5.82 -4.12 1.50
C ASN A 121 -7.29 -4.01 1.07
N SER A 122 -8.18 -3.64 2.00
CA SER A 122 -9.62 -3.64 1.76
C SER A 122 -10.12 -2.57 0.78
N VAL A 123 -9.36 -1.49 0.54
CA VAL A 123 -9.79 -0.40 -0.36
C VAL A 123 -9.52 -0.67 -1.84
N ALA A 124 -8.80 -1.76 -2.14
CA ALA A 124 -8.59 -2.27 -3.49
C ALA A 124 -8.65 -3.80 -3.48
N PRO A 125 -9.86 -4.38 -3.36
CA PRO A 125 -10.02 -5.82 -3.26
C PRO A 125 -9.66 -6.56 -4.55
N ALA A 126 -9.75 -5.93 -5.73
CA ALA A 126 -9.56 -6.50 -7.06
C ALA A 126 -8.12 -6.47 -7.57
N SER A 127 -7.29 -5.53 -7.10
CA SER A 127 -5.85 -5.50 -7.38
C SER A 127 -5.06 -6.29 -6.33
N PHE A 128 -4.04 -7.03 -6.77
CA PHE A 128 -3.02 -7.55 -5.86
C PHE A 128 -2.17 -6.40 -5.30
N GLN A 129 -1.77 -6.52 -4.05
CA GLN A 129 -0.97 -5.53 -3.33
C GLN A 129 0.34 -6.15 -2.86
N ILE A 130 1.45 -5.53 -3.26
CA ILE A 130 2.78 -5.87 -2.79
C ILE A 130 3.41 -4.66 -2.11
N ASN A 131 4.04 -4.86 -0.96
CA ASN A 131 4.70 -3.77 -0.25
C ASN A 131 6.22 -3.80 -0.47
N SER A 132 6.85 -2.63 -0.44
CA SER A 132 8.32 -2.56 -0.35
C SER A 132 8.81 -3.09 1.01
N GLY A 133 9.95 -3.77 1.06
CA GLY A 133 10.56 -4.20 2.32
C GLY A 133 11.22 -3.10 3.16
N GLY A 134 10.76 -1.85 3.04
CA GLY A 134 11.22 -0.72 3.87
C GLY A 134 12.65 -0.24 3.59
N LEU A 135 13.19 0.50 4.56
CA LEU A 135 14.60 0.93 4.57
C LEU A 135 15.52 -0.29 4.75
N LYS A 136 16.80 -0.13 4.38
CA LYS A 136 17.80 -1.17 4.65
C LYS A 136 17.89 -1.36 6.17
N GLY A 137 17.69 -2.59 6.65
CA GLY A 137 17.68 -2.92 8.07
C GLY A 137 18.24 -4.31 8.36
N ALA A 138 18.07 -4.83 9.56
CA ALA A 138 18.40 -6.23 9.86
C ALA A 138 17.46 -7.18 9.08
N ALA A 139 17.93 -8.39 8.74
CA ALA A 139 17.13 -9.40 8.05
C ALA A 139 15.82 -9.73 8.82
N GLU A 140 15.91 -9.82 10.15
CA GLU A 140 14.76 -10.01 11.04
C GLU A 140 13.68 -8.93 10.84
N GLY A 141 14.08 -7.66 10.69
CA GLY A 141 13.14 -6.56 10.46
C GLY A 141 12.41 -6.67 9.12
N VAL A 142 13.10 -7.15 8.08
CA VAL A 142 12.49 -7.41 6.76
C VAL A 142 11.44 -8.53 6.88
N LEU A 143 11.78 -9.64 7.54
CA LEU A 143 10.87 -10.78 7.73
C LEU A 143 9.69 -10.45 8.64
N LYS A 144 9.90 -9.65 9.70
CA LYS A 144 8.82 -9.15 10.56
C LYS A 144 7.84 -8.30 9.76
N THR A 145 8.35 -7.47 8.85
CA THR A 145 7.52 -6.65 7.97
C THR A 145 6.79 -7.52 6.95
N LEU A 146 7.46 -8.51 6.35
CA LEU A 146 6.83 -9.48 5.45
C LEU A 146 5.68 -10.20 6.16
N LYS A 147 5.89 -10.67 7.40
CA LYS A 147 4.84 -11.29 8.21
C LYS A 147 3.63 -10.39 8.37
N ALA A 148 3.82 -9.11 8.72
CA ALA A 148 2.70 -8.18 8.89
C ALA A 148 1.92 -7.95 7.58
N VAL A 149 2.62 -7.93 6.43
CA VAL A 149 2.00 -7.82 5.09
C VAL A 149 1.17 -9.06 4.77
N MET A 150 1.73 -10.26 4.95
CA MET A 150 1.01 -11.51 4.69
C MET A 150 -0.18 -11.71 5.66
N ASP A 151 0.00 -11.38 6.95
CA ASP A 151 -1.07 -11.43 7.97
C ASP A 151 -2.22 -10.46 7.65
N ALA A 152 -1.95 -9.37 6.94
CA ALA A 152 -2.96 -8.43 6.46
C ALA A 152 -3.69 -8.91 5.19
N GLY A 153 -3.34 -10.11 4.69
CA GLY A 153 -3.93 -10.73 3.51
C GLY A 153 -3.43 -10.16 2.19
N MET A 154 -2.26 -9.51 2.15
CA MET A 154 -1.63 -9.02 0.93
C MET A 154 -0.73 -10.10 0.30
N GLU A 155 -0.26 -9.86 -0.92
CA GLU A 155 0.42 -10.85 -1.75
C GLU A 155 1.93 -10.96 -1.45
N GLY A 156 2.49 -10.00 -0.72
CA GLY A 156 3.84 -10.10 -0.16
C GLY A 156 4.69 -8.87 -0.39
N GLN A 157 6.00 -9.08 -0.52
CA GLN A 157 6.96 -7.99 -0.64
C GLN A 157 7.81 -8.04 -1.90
N ILE A 158 8.14 -6.86 -2.42
CA ILE A 158 9.15 -6.67 -3.45
C ILE A 158 10.34 -5.91 -2.87
N VAL A 159 11.49 -6.58 -2.83
CA VAL A 159 12.72 -6.09 -2.18
C VAL A 159 13.87 -5.98 -3.17
N GLY A 160 14.58 -4.85 -3.11
CA GLY A 160 15.78 -4.58 -3.92
C GLY A 160 16.99 -4.36 -3.03
N ARG A 161 17.15 -3.13 -2.49
CA ARG A 161 18.28 -2.73 -1.61
C ARG A 161 18.47 -3.65 -0.39
N ASN A 162 17.40 -4.25 0.13
CA ASN A 162 17.46 -5.22 1.23
C ASN A 162 18.00 -6.60 0.83
N LEU A 163 18.17 -6.89 -0.46
CA LEU A 163 18.86 -8.08 -0.94
C LEU A 163 20.24 -7.69 -1.47
N TRP A 164 20.31 -6.77 -2.44
CA TRP A 164 21.55 -6.57 -3.23
C TRP A 164 22.58 -5.71 -2.48
N GLY A 165 22.19 -5.11 -1.37
CA GLY A 165 23.06 -4.31 -0.50
C GLY A 165 23.69 -5.09 0.65
N ARG A 166 23.61 -6.43 0.66
CA ARG A 166 24.16 -7.34 1.69
C ARG A 166 25.23 -8.26 1.10
N PRO A 167 26.08 -8.90 1.91
CA PRO A 167 26.87 -10.05 1.50
C PRO A 167 26.00 -11.11 0.80
N ILE A 168 26.54 -11.77 -0.22
CA ILE A 168 25.76 -12.66 -1.10
C ILE A 168 25.12 -13.82 -0.32
N GLU A 169 25.81 -14.38 0.66
CA GLU A 169 25.32 -15.46 1.52
C GLU A 169 24.13 -15.00 2.36
N GLU A 170 24.22 -13.80 2.96
CA GLU A 170 23.12 -13.22 3.74
C GLU A 170 21.92 -12.90 2.86
N ALA A 171 22.16 -12.39 1.64
CA ALA A 171 21.11 -12.09 0.67
C ALA A 171 20.36 -13.35 0.20
N LEU A 172 21.10 -14.43 -0.10
CA LEU A 172 20.52 -15.70 -0.52
C LEU A 172 19.71 -16.35 0.61
N GLU A 173 20.21 -16.31 1.85
CA GLU A 173 19.50 -16.84 3.00
C GLU A 173 18.22 -16.06 3.30
N LEU A 174 18.28 -14.72 3.30
CA LEU A 174 17.09 -13.88 3.43
C LEU A 174 16.07 -14.16 2.32
N ASN A 175 16.52 -14.28 1.06
CA ASN A 175 15.64 -14.57 -0.06
C ASN A 175 14.96 -15.94 0.08
N LYS A 176 15.69 -16.97 0.53
CA LYS A 176 15.14 -18.30 0.79
C LYS A 176 14.03 -18.25 1.85
N GLN A 177 14.28 -17.56 2.96
CA GLN A 177 13.30 -17.39 4.04
C GLN A 177 12.06 -16.62 3.57
N MET A 178 12.23 -15.55 2.78
CA MET A 178 11.12 -14.81 2.20
C MET A 178 10.27 -15.67 1.26
N ILE A 179 10.90 -16.47 0.39
CA ILE A 179 10.19 -17.38 -0.54
C ILE A 179 9.39 -18.43 0.25
N GLU A 180 10.01 -19.08 1.24
CA GLU A 180 9.34 -20.07 2.08
C GLU A 180 8.12 -19.45 2.78
N PHE A 181 8.29 -18.26 3.34
CA PHE A 181 7.23 -17.55 4.04
C PHE A 181 6.05 -17.19 3.12
N MET A 182 6.32 -16.60 1.95
CA MET A 182 5.28 -16.22 0.99
C MET A 182 4.55 -17.42 0.37
N ARG A 183 5.21 -18.58 0.29
CA ARG A 183 4.61 -19.82 -0.24
C ARG A 183 3.88 -20.65 0.82
N SER A 184 3.88 -20.20 2.08
CA SER A 184 3.21 -20.91 3.17
C SER A 184 1.72 -21.11 2.85
N PRO A 185 1.18 -22.34 3.00
CA PRO A 185 -0.24 -22.62 2.75
C PRO A 185 -1.21 -21.77 3.58
N VAL A 186 -0.78 -21.27 4.74
CA VAL A 186 -1.59 -20.41 5.62
C VAL A 186 -1.96 -19.08 4.94
N TYR A 187 -1.14 -18.61 4.00
CA TYR A 187 -1.37 -17.37 3.26
C TYR A 187 -1.95 -17.59 1.86
N LYS A 188 -2.30 -18.84 1.52
CA LYS A 188 -2.89 -19.15 0.22
C LYS A 188 -4.32 -18.62 0.19
N ARG A 189 -4.53 -17.52 -0.52
CA ARG A 189 -5.89 -17.05 -0.86
C ARG A 189 -6.57 -18.06 -1.79
N GLU A 190 -7.84 -18.33 -1.54
CA GLU A 190 -8.67 -18.92 -2.58
C GLU A 190 -8.75 -17.93 -3.74
N LEU A 191 -8.44 -18.41 -4.95
CA LEU A 191 -8.67 -17.65 -6.16
C LEU A 191 -10.19 -17.53 -6.32
N THR A 192 -10.75 -16.42 -5.85
CA THR A 192 -12.08 -15.96 -6.27
C THR A 192 -12.02 -15.60 -7.75
N GLU A 193 -13.17 -15.59 -8.44
CA GLU A 193 -13.26 -15.56 -9.90
C GLU A 193 -12.19 -14.71 -10.60
N PRO A 194 -11.65 -15.18 -11.76
CA PRO A 194 -10.56 -14.50 -12.45
C PRO A 194 -10.92 -13.03 -12.71
N ARG A 195 -10.25 -12.12 -11.99
CA ARG A 195 -10.47 -10.67 -12.10
C ARG A 195 -9.70 -10.03 -13.25
N PHE A 196 -8.93 -10.82 -13.98
CA PHE A 196 -8.37 -10.43 -15.26
C PHE A 196 -9.49 -10.46 -16.31
N THR A 197 -10.42 -9.51 -16.23
CA THR A 197 -11.34 -9.23 -17.34
C THR A 197 -10.57 -8.40 -18.38
N GLY A 198 -9.49 -8.97 -18.91
CA GLY A 198 -9.05 -8.53 -20.23
C GLY A 198 -10.25 -8.71 -21.13
N HIS A 199 -10.82 -7.61 -21.63
CA HIS A 199 -11.80 -7.66 -22.70
C HIS A 199 -11.10 -8.21 -23.94
N TYR A 200 -10.93 -9.53 -23.99
CA TYR A 200 -10.50 -10.25 -25.18
C TYR A 200 -11.73 -10.32 -26.10
N GLN A 201 -12.00 -9.21 -26.78
CA GLN A 201 -12.71 -9.28 -28.06
C GLN A 201 -11.66 -9.73 -29.08
N GLY A 202 -11.95 -10.85 -29.73
CA GLY A 202 -10.99 -11.65 -30.51
C GLY A 202 -10.41 -11.01 -31.76
#